data_AF-S0FRU0-F1
#
_entry.id   AF-S0FRU0-F1
#
_cell.length_a   1.000
_cell.length_b   1.000
_cell.length_c   1.000
_cell.angle_alpha   90.00
_cell.angle_beta   90.00
_cell.angle_gamma   90.00
#
_symmetry.space_group_name_H-M   'P 1'
#
loop_
_entity.id
_entity.type
_entity.pdbx_description
1 polymer ?
#
loop_
_entity_poly.entity_id
_entity_poly.type
_entity_poly.pdbx_seq_one_letter_code
_entity_poly.pdbx_strand_id
1 'polypeptide(L)' 'MILLDTNIISELMRPMPNSKVVFWLDDQPETDIWISVEDAQIAAIALTADLTLATRNVKDFFEIDKLQIINPWEM' A
#
# COMPACT_ATOMS: atom_id res chain seq x y z
N MET A 1 -9.61 -6.12 -7.71
CA MET A 1 -8.44 -6.40 -6.82
C MET A 1 -7.16 -6.66 -7.62
N ILE A 2 -6.26 -5.67 -7.68
CA ILE A 2 -5.00 -5.70 -8.45
C ILE A 2 -3.85 -5.32 -7.51
N LEU A 3 -2.75 -6.09 -7.53
CA LEU A 3 -1.53 -5.78 -6.77
C LEU A 3 -0.56 -4.99 -7.66
N LEU A 4 -0.16 -3.79 -7.22
CA LEU A 4 0.79 -2.95 -7.97
C LEU A 4 2.24 -3.28 -7.58
N ASP A 5 3.06 -3.55 -8.59
CA ASP A 5 4.51 -3.71 -8.42
C ASP A 5 5.21 -2.36 -8.16
N THR A 6 6.36 -2.41 -7.51
CA THR A 6 7.30 -1.30 -7.27
C THR A 6 7.63 -0.50 -8.53
N ASN A 7 7.68 -1.15 -9.70
CA ASN A 7 7.92 -0.49 -10.99
C ASN A 7 6.77 0.43 -11.42
N ILE A 8 5.52 0.11 -11.06
CA ILE A 8 4.35 0.95 -11.36
C ILE A 8 4.38 2.21 -10.46
N ILE A 9 4.73 2.05 -9.19
CA ILE A 9 4.80 3.16 -8.23
C ILE A 9 5.93 4.12 -8.54
N SER A 10 7.12 3.58 -8.81
CA SER A 10 8.26 4.42 -9.20
C SER A 10 8.01 5.17 -10.52
N GLU A 11 7.17 4.66 -11.41
CA GLU A 11 6.75 5.36 -12.63
C GLU A 11 5.83 6.56 -12.31
N LEU A 12 4.89 6.41 -11.37
CA LEU A 12 4.00 7.50 -10.93
C LEU A 12 4.75 8.65 -10.23
N MET A 13 5.89 8.35 -9.60
CA MET A 13 6.73 9.33 -8.90
C MET A 13 7.65 10.15 -9.82
N ARG A 14 7.69 9.85 -11.13
CA ARG A 14 8.55 10.57 -12.09
C ARG A 14 8.03 12.00 -12.33
N PRO A 15 8.92 12.98 -12.65
CA PRO A 15 8.49 14.32 -13.03
C PRO A 15 7.53 14.34 -14.23
N MET A 16 7.65 13.36 -15.13
CA MET A 16 6.72 13.07 -16.22
C MET A 16 6.44 11.57 -16.27
N PRO A 17 5.37 11.08 -15.61
CA PRO A 17 4.98 9.68 -15.64
C PRO A 17 4.52 9.23 -17.03
N ASN A 18 4.67 7.93 -17.33
CA ASN A 18 4.08 7.34 -18.52
C ASN A 18 2.55 7.46 -18.50
N SER A 19 2.00 8.19 -19.47
CA SER A 19 0.56 8.45 -19.57
C SER A 19 -0.28 7.18 -19.61
N LYS A 20 0.21 6.08 -20.19
CA LYS A 20 -0.52 4.80 -20.22
C LYS A 20 -0.71 4.20 -18.82
N VAL A 21 0.26 4.37 -17.93
CA VAL A 21 0.20 3.85 -16.55
C VAL A 21 -0.79 4.68 -15.73
N VAL A 22 -0.77 5.99 -15.91
CA VAL A 22 -1.73 6.91 -15.27
C VAL A 22 -3.15 6.60 -15.71
N PHE A 23 -3.41 6.56 -17.02
CA PHE A 23 -4.75 6.26 -17.55
C PHE A 23 -5.27 4.88 -17.13
N TRP A 24 -4.39 3.88 -17.05
CA TRP A 24 -4.77 2.56 -16.57
C TRP A 24 -5.16 2.58 -15.08
N LEU A 25 -4.44 3.34 -14.26
CA LEU A 25 -4.75 3.49 -12.83
C LEU A 25 -6.06 4.25 -12.61
N ASP A 26 -6.29 5.33 -13.37
CA ASP A 26 -7.51 6.13 -13.33
C ASP A 26 -8.78 5.35 -13.74
N ASP A 27 -8.62 4.28 -14.54
CA ASP A 27 -9.71 3.42 -15.00
C ASP A 27 -10.10 2.35 -13.96
N GLN A 28 -9.35 2.23 -12.85
CA GLN A 28 -9.69 1.29 -11.80
C GLN A 28 -10.82 1.84 -10.92
N PRO A 29 -11.82 1.02 -10.55
CA PRO A 29 -12.92 1.47 -9.70
C PRO A 29 -12.38 1.88 -8.32
N GLU A 30 -12.83 3.02 -7.79
CA GLU A 30 -12.41 3.54 -6.47
C GLU A 30 -12.64 2.51 -5.33
N THR A 31 -13.62 1.62 -5.50
CA THR A 31 -13.92 0.53 -4.57
C THR A 31 -12.88 -0.61 -4.58
N ASP A 32 -11.90 -0.58 -5.48
CA ASP A 32 -10.81 -1.56 -5.58
C ASP A 32 -9.48 -1.03 -5.00
N ILE A 33 -9.44 0.19 -4.42
CA ILE A 33 -8.23 0.83 -3.88
C ILE A 33 -8.50 1.38 -2.46
N TRP A 34 -8.44 0.50 -1.45
CA TRP A 34 -8.70 0.86 -0.03
C TRP A 34 -7.44 1.08 0.80
N ILE A 35 -6.27 0.81 0.23
CA ILE A 35 -4.97 0.95 0.86
C ILE A 35 -4.02 1.60 -0.14
N SER A 36 -3.21 2.56 0.31
CA SER A 36 -2.17 3.13 -0.55
C SER A 36 -1.19 2.03 -0.94
N VAL A 37 -0.51 2.17 -2.07
CA VAL A 37 0.37 1.09 -2.54
C VAL A 37 1.58 0.97 -1.63
N GLU A 38 2.03 2.10 -1.12
CA GLU A 38 3.10 2.20 -0.14
C GLU A 38 2.73 1.40 1.12
N ASP A 39 1.50 1.56 1.63
CA ASP A 39 1.00 0.82 2.79
C ASP A 39 0.85 -0.68 2.47
N ALA A 40 0.36 -1.04 1.29
CA ALA A 40 0.27 -2.45 0.87
C ALA A 40 1.64 -3.13 0.78
N GLN A 41 2.66 -2.41 0.28
CA GLN A 41 4.04 -2.90 0.22
C GLN A 41 4.64 -3.08 1.61
N ILE A 42 4.45 -2.10 2.50
CA ILE A 42 4.88 -2.18 3.90
C ILE A 42 4.24 -3.39 4.59
N ALA A 43 2.93 -3.58 4.42
CA ALA A 43 2.19 -4.72 4.97
C ALA A 43 2.70 -6.06 4.43
N ALA A 44 2.95 -6.15 3.12
CA ALA A 44 3.46 -7.36 2.48
C ALA A 44 4.87 -7.75 2.96
N ILE A 45 5.76 -6.77 3.12
CA ILE A 45 7.11 -6.99 3.68
C ILE A 45 7.00 -7.48 5.13
N ALA A 46 6.18 -6.82 5.95
CA ALA A 46 5.99 -7.20 7.34
C ALA A 46 5.46 -8.63 7.48
N LEU A 47 4.44 -9.00 6.70
CA LEU A 47 3.89 -10.36 6.68
C LEU A 47 4.91 -11.41 6.22
N THR A 48 5.65 -11.13 5.15
CA THR A 48 6.60 -12.09 4.56
C THR A 48 7.80 -12.33 5.47
N ALA A 49 8.22 -11.29 6.21
CA ALA A 49 9.36 -11.34 7.11
C ALA A 49 8.98 -11.64 8.58
N ASP A 50 7.70 -11.93 8.86
CA ASP A 50 7.17 -12.16 10.22
C ASP A 50 7.49 -11.01 11.20
N LEU A 51 7.35 -9.78 10.72
CA LEU A 51 7.62 -8.55 11.47
C LEU A 51 6.32 -7.89 11.96
N THR A 52 6.41 -7.23 13.11
CA THR A 52 5.35 -6.34 13.60
C THR A 52 5.49 -4.95 12.98
N LEU A 53 4.41 -4.46 12.37
CA LEU A 53 4.34 -3.11 11.81
C LEU A 53 4.12 -2.08 12.93
N ALA A 54 5.06 -1.15 13.09
CA ALA A 54 4.88 0.01 13.95
C ALA A 54 4.32 1.19 13.14
N THR A 55 3.10 1.64 13.44
CA THR A 55 2.46 2.75 12.74
C THR A 55 1.44 3.48 13.61
N ARG A 56 1.25 4.78 13.36
CA ARG A 56 0.15 5.56 13.94
C ARG A 56 -1.16 5.46 13.13
N ASN A 57 -1.08 4.92 11.91
CA ASN A 57 -2.18 4.87 10.95
C ASN A 57 -2.91 3.52 11.00
N VAL A 58 -3.28 3.04 12.19
CA VAL A 58 -3.78 1.66 12.40
C VAL A 58 -4.99 1.31 11.51
N LYS A 59 -5.88 2.27 11.28
CA LYS A 59 -7.09 2.13 10.43
C LYS A 59 -6.81 1.85 8.95
N ASP A 60 -5.58 2.03 8.47
CA ASP A 60 -5.25 1.77 7.07
C ASP A 60 -4.80 0.30 6.87
N PHE A 61 -4.59 -0.43 7.98
CA PHE A 61 -4.05 -1.79 8.00
C PHE A 61 -4.93 -2.81 8.75
N PHE A 62 -6.00 -2.36 9.42
CA PHE A 62 -6.79 -3.21 10.34
C PHE A 62 -7.52 -4.38 9.68
N GLU A 63 -7.78 -4.31 8.37
CA GLU A 63 -8.42 -5.39 7.60
C GLU A 63 -7.42 -6.42 7.05
N ILE A 64 -6.12 -6.21 7.25
CA ILE A 64 -5.08 -7.13 6.79
C ILE A 64 -4.90 -8.25 7.81
N ASP A 65 -5.56 -9.37 7.54
CA ASP A 65 -5.46 -10.57 8.35
C ASP A 65 -3.99 -10.96 8.62
N LYS A 66 -3.71 -11.30 9.89
CA LYS A 66 -2.40 -11.74 10.43
C LYS A 66 -1.32 -10.68 10.56
N LEU A 67 -1.49 -9.47 10.01
CA LEU A 67 -0.51 -8.40 10.18
C LEU A 67 -0.51 -7.93 11.64
N GLN A 68 0.61 -8.12 12.34
CA GLN A 68 0.76 -7.62 13.71
C GLN A 68 1.05 -6.13 13.67
N ILE A 69 0.29 -5.33 14.42
CA ILE A 69 0.41 -3.86 14.44
C ILE A 69 0.66 -3.39 15.86
N ILE A 70 1.61 -2.46 16.02
CA ILE A 70 1.77 -1.67 17.24
C ILE A 70 1.62 -0.19 16.93
N ASN A 71 0.96 0.56 17.82
CA ASN A 71 0.88 2.02 17.75
C ASN A 71 1.72 2.66 18.86
N PRO A 72 2.96 3.09 18.59
CA PRO A 72 3.85 3.65 19.61
C PRO A 72 3.34 4.91 20.32
N TRP A 73 2.31 5.58 19.76
CA TRP A 73 1.73 6.78 20.36
C TRP A 73 0.61 6.48 21.38
N GLU A 74 0.16 5.24 21.44
CA GLU A 74 -0.86 4.75 22.37
C GLU A 74 -0.29 3.73 23.37
N MET A 75 1.05 3.62 23.42
CA MET A 75 1.81 2.80 24.36
C MET A 75 2.20 3.56 25.62
#